data_AF-A0AA97DPV7-F1
#
_entry.id   AF-A0AA97DPV7-F1
#
_cell.length_a   1.000
_cell.length_b   1.000
_cell.length_c   1.000
_cell.angle_alpha   90.00
_cell.angle_beta   90.00
_cell.angle_gamma   90.00
#
_symmetry.space_group_name_H-M   'P 1'
#
loop_
_entity.id
_entity.type
_entity.pdbx_description
1 polymer ?
#
loop_
_entity_poly.entity_id
_entity_poly.type
_entity_poly.pdbx_seq_one_letter_code
_entity_poly.pdbx_strand_id
1 'polypeptide(L)' 'MNEFEASLIVKAGAEQLSTASADPRSEEGYTAVKANLSEALEHLAMALTNFEANTTAPNRSTGWAQDLRRVADDLMDKLG' A
#
# COMPACT_ATOMS: atom_id res chain seq x y z
N MET A 1 -10.74 -0.10 -15.78
CA MET A 1 -9.97 0.55 -14.71
C MET A 1 -8.65 1.00 -15.29
N ASN A 2 -8.38 2.31 -15.27
CA ASN A 2 -7.11 2.88 -15.72
C ASN A 2 -6.14 3.08 -14.53
N GLU A 3 -4.89 3.48 -14.83
CA GLU A 3 -3.82 3.65 -13.82
C GLU A 3 -4.22 4.62 -12.70
N PHE A 4 -4.92 5.68 -13.07
CA PHE A 4 -5.36 6.73 -12.15
C PHE A 4 -6.47 6.23 -11.21
N GLU A 5 -7.47 5.52 -11.74
CA GLU A 5 -8.59 4.96 -10.96
C GLU A 5 -8.09 3.95 -9.91
N ALA A 6 -7.12 3.11 -10.25
CA ALA A 6 -6.53 2.16 -9.31
C ALA A 6 -5.73 2.86 -8.20
N SER A 7 -4.95 3.88 -8.55
CA SER A 7 -4.17 4.66 -7.59
C SER A 7 -5.07 5.39 -6.59
N LEU A 8 -6.22 5.90 -7.05
CA LEU A 8 -7.23 6.49 -6.17
C LEU A 8 -7.81 5.48 -5.18
N ILE A 9 -8.05 4.23 -5.60
CA ILE A 9 -8.54 3.16 -4.72
C ILE A 9 -7.50 2.79 -3.66
N VAL A 10 -6.24 2.63 -4.06
CA VAL A 10 -5.13 2.32 -3.13
C VAL A 10 -4.98 3.43 -2.09
N LYS A 11 -4.99 4.69 -2.54
CA LYS A 11 -4.89 5.86 -1.64
C LYS A 11 -6.08 5.96 -0.69
N ALA A 12 -7.30 5.77 -1.19
CA ALA A 12 -8.51 5.80 -0.34
C ALA A 12 -8.49 4.68 0.71
N GLY A 13 -8.04 3.47 0.34
CA GLY A 13 -7.86 2.36 1.28
C GLY A 13 -6.82 2.70 2.38
N ALA A 14 -5.70 3.31 2.00
CA ALA A 14 -4.68 3.78 2.93
C ALA A 14 -5.20 4.84 3.92
N GLU A 15 -5.96 5.82 3.43
CA GLU A 15 -6.55 6.89 4.25
C GLU A 15 -7.59 6.34 5.24
N GLN A 16 -8.43 5.41 4.81
CA GLN A 16 -9.40 4.74 5.69
C GLN A 16 -8.71 3.94 6.78
N LEU A 17 -7.63 3.23 6.43
CA LEU A 17 -6.85 2.47 7.39
C LEU A 17 -6.15 3.37 8.41
N SER A 18 -5.55 4.46 7.93
CA SER A 18 -4.92 5.48 8.78
C SER A 18 -5.94 6.08 9.75
N THR A 19 -7.16 6.37 9.28
CA THR A 19 -8.24 6.93 10.11
C THR A 19 -8.72 5.94 11.16
N ALA A 20 -8.93 4.68 10.79
CA ALA A 20 -9.30 3.62 11.72
C ALA A 20 -8.22 3.44 12.80
N SER A 21 -6.94 3.56 12.42
CA SER A 21 -5.80 3.40 13.31
C SER A 21 -5.50 4.58 14.23
N ALA A 22 -6.21 5.70 14.07
CA ALA A 22 -6.11 6.84 14.96
C ALA A 22 -7.03 6.73 16.19
N ASP A 23 -7.77 5.63 16.35
CA ASP A 23 -8.58 5.36 17.56
C ASP A 23 -7.68 4.95 18.73
N PRO A 24 -7.53 5.81 19.77
CA PRO A 24 -6.60 5.59 20.89
C PRO A 24 -7.02 4.46 21.84
N ARG A 25 -8.15 3.78 21.59
CA ARG A 25 -8.63 2.65 22.41
C ARG A 25 -7.94 1.32 22.09
N SER A 26 -6.91 1.32 21.24
CA SER A 26 -6.46 0.11 20.53
C SER A 26 -4.95 0.00 20.31
N GLU A 27 -4.16 0.84 20.99
CA GLU A 27 -2.73 1.11 20.78
C GLU A 27 -1.83 -0.11 20.50
N GLU A 28 -2.06 -1.27 21.12
CA GLU A 28 -1.28 -2.49 20.83
C GLU A 28 -1.74 -3.25 19.57
N GLY A 29 -3.05 -3.31 19.31
CA GLY A 29 -3.61 -4.08 18.20
C GLY A 29 -3.36 -3.43 16.84
N TYR A 30 -3.38 -2.10 16.77
CA TYR A 30 -3.19 -1.40 15.50
C TYR A 30 -1.75 -1.35 15.03
N THR A 31 -0.76 -1.52 15.92
CA THR A 31 0.64 -1.62 15.51
C THR A 31 0.87 -2.88 14.67
N ALA A 32 0.38 -4.02 15.14
CA ALA A 32 0.45 -5.28 14.39
C ALA A 32 -0.35 -5.20 13.08
N VAL A 33 -1.51 -4.53 13.07
CA VAL A 33 -2.32 -4.35 11.86
C VAL A 33 -1.61 -3.46 10.84
N LYS A 34 -1.03 -2.33 11.26
CA LYS A 34 -0.25 -1.43 10.38
C LYS A 34 0.95 -2.16 9.79
N ALA A 35 1.69 -2.92 10.59
CA ALA A 35 2.83 -3.72 10.14
C ALA A 35 2.42 -4.78 9.11
N ASN A 36 1.36 -5.56 9.40
CA ASN A 36 0.85 -6.59 8.48
C ASN A 36 0.39 -5.99 7.14
N LEU A 37 -0.19 -4.78 7.18
CA LEU A 37 -0.66 -4.12 5.97
C LEU A 37 0.47 -3.47 5.17
N SER A 38 1.47 -2.91 5.85
CA SER A 38 2.72 -2.48 5.21
C SER A 38 3.38 -3.65 4.47
N GLU A 39 3.52 -4.80 5.13
CA GLU A 39 4.09 -6.02 4.54
C GLU A 39 3.26 -6.52 3.34
N ALA A 40 1.93 -6.54 3.46
CA ALA A 40 1.05 -6.94 2.37
C ALA A 40 1.16 -6.02 1.15
N LEU A 41 1.31 -4.71 1.37
CA LEU A 41 1.48 -3.72 0.30
C LEU A 41 2.84 -3.89 -0.42
N GLU A 42 3.92 -4.18 0.32
CA GLU A 42 5.22 -4.49 -0.28
C GLU A 42 5.16 -5.77 -1.13
N HIS A 43 4.50 -6.83 -0.62
CA HIS A 43 4.30 -8.06 -1.37
C HIS A 43 3.51 -7.84 -2.67
N LEU A 44 2.48 -6.98 -2.63
CA LEU A 44 1.74 -6.61 -3.84
C LEU A 44 2.59 -5.80 -4.82
N ALA A 45 3.38 -4.84 -4.35
CA ALA A 45 4.29 -4.07 -5.19
C ALA A 45 5.33 -4.97 -5.88
N MET A 46 5.87 -5.95 -5.15
CA MET A 46 6.81 -6.93 -5.67
C MET A 46 6.15 -7.87 -6.70
N ALA A 47 4.97 -8.41 -6.40
CA ALA A 47 4.22 -9.25 -7.33
C ALA A 47 3.90 -8.52 -8.65
N LEU A 48 3.54 -7.24 -8.55
CA LEU A 48 3.22 -6.38 -9.68
C LEU A 48 4.46 -6.07 -10.53
N THR A 49 5.59 -5.77 -9.89
CA THR A 49 6.88 -5.58 -10.57
C THR A 49 7.31 -6.86 -11.31
N ASN A 50 7.14 -8.02 -10.67
CA ASN A 50 7.45 -9.32 -11.27
C ASN A 50 6.53 -9.64 -12.45
N PHE A 51 5.25 -9.28 -12.36
CA PHE A 51 4.31 -9.41 -13.45
C PHE A 51 4.76 -8.57 -14.66
N GLU A 52 5.02 -7.27 -14.47
CA GLU A 52 5.48 -6.35 -15.53
C GLU A 52 6.73 -6.83 -16.25
N ALA A 53 7.72 -7.31 -15.50
CA ALA A 53 8.98 -7.83 -16.03
C ALA A 53 8.78 -9.01 -17.00
N ASN A 54 7.65 -9.71 -16.89
CA ASN A 54 7.27 -10.84 -17.75
C ASN A 54 6.24 -10.46 -18.83
N THR A 55 5.87 -9.18 -18.96
CA THR A 55 4.93 -8.71 -20.00
C THR A 55 5.65 -8.07 -21.19
N THR A 56 5.03 -8.13 -22.37
CA THR A 56 5.53 -7.53 -23.61
C THR A 56 5.30 -6.01 -23.72
N ALA A 57 4.59 -5.41 -22.76
CA ALA A 57 4.34 -3.97 -22.68
C ALA A 57 4.71 -3.43 -21.28
N PRO A 58 6.00 -3.49 -20.90
CA PRO A 58 6.49 -3.10 -19.59
C PRO A 58 6.33 -1.59 -19.41
N ASN A 59 5.56 -1.18 -18.41
CA ASN A 59 5.43 0.17 -17.80
C ASN A 59 3.99 0.49 -17.36
N ARG A 60 3.05 -0.46 -17.38
CA ARG A 60 1.64 -0.14 -17.03
C ARG A 60 1.39 -0.05 -15.53
N SER A 61 2.25 -0.67 -14.72
CA SER A 61 2.05 -0.73 -13.27
C SER A 61 3.28 -0.38 -12.44
N THR A 62 4.28 0.26 -13.08
CA THR A 62 5.43 0.84 -12.38
C THR A 62 5.00 1.95 -11.40
N GLY A 63 4.05 2.80 -11.79
CA GLY A 63 3.48 3.82 -10.91
C GLY A 63 2.73 3.22 -9.72
N TRP A 64 1.97 2.15 -9.96
CA TRP A 64 1.27 1.42 -8.91
C TRP A 64 2.21 0.77 -7.90
N ALA A 65 3.30 0.15 -8.36
CA ALA A 65 4.28 -0.43 -7.46
C ALA A 65 4.93 0.64 -6.56
N GLN A 66 5.20 1.85 -7.10
CA GLN A 66 5.70 2.96 -6.30
C GLN A 66 4.67 3.47 -5.28
N ASP A 67 3.41 3.60 -5.68
CA ASP A 67 2.35 4.05 -4.76
C ASP A 67 2.10 3.05 -3.62
N LEU A 68 2.10 1.74 -3.91
CA LEU A 68 1.98 0.70 -2.88
C LEU A 68 3.10 0.77 -1.86
N ARG A 69 4.36 0.94 -2.31
CA ARG A 69 5.52 1.10 -1.42
C ARG A 69 5.43 2.37 -0.58
N ARG A 70 5.06 3.50 -1.19
CA ARG A 70 4.90 4.76 -0.48
C ARG A 70 3.84 4.66 0.63
N VAL A 71 2.73 3.97 0.37
CA VAL A 71 1.72 3.72 1.41
C VAL A 71 2.25 2.80 2.50
N ALA A 72 3.01 1.76 2.14
CA ALA A 72 3.63 0.86 3.11
C ALA A 72 4.58 1.62 4.05
N ASP A 73 5.38 2.54 3.50
CA ASP A 73 6.28 3.42 4.25
C ASP A 73 5.49 4.40 5.14
N ASP A 74 4.47 5.09 4.60
CA ASP A 74 3.63 6.04 5.35
C ASP A 74 2.92 5.38 6.56
N LEU A 75 2.60 4.09 6.47
CA LEU A 75 2.02 3.32 7.58
C LEU A 75 3.03 3.04 8.70
N MET A 76 4.30 2.88 8.35
CA MET A 76 5.39 2.62 9.29
C MET A 76 5.97 3.91 9.89
N ASP A 77 6.04 5.00 9.13
CA ASP A 77 6.47 6.31 9.64
C ASP A 77 5.50 6.85 10.70
N LYS A 78 4.21 6.49 10.62
CA LYS A 78 3.18 6.80 11.63
C LYS A 78 3.20 5.86 12.85
N LEU A 79 4.17 4.95 12.93
CA LEU A 79 4.45 4.13 14.12
C LEU A 79 5.65 4.64 14.94
N GLY A 80 6.38 5.64 14.42
CA GLY A 80 7.47 6.34 15.09
C GLY A 80 7.02 7.59 15.83
#